data_AF-A0A163LU06-F1
#
_entry.id   AF-A0A163LU06-F1
#
_cell.length_a   1.000
_cell.length_b   1.000
_cell.length_c   1.000
_cell.angle_alpha   90.00
_cell.angle_beta   90.00
_cell.angle_gamma   90.00
#
_symmetry.space_group_name_H-M   'P 1'
#
loop_
_entity.id
_entity.type
_entity.pdbx_description
1 polymer ?
#
loop_
_entity_poly.entity_id
_entity_poly.type
_entity_poly.pdbx_seq_one_letter_code
_entity_poly.pdbx_strand_id
1 'polypeptide(L)'
;MKTKIVLTLLIVSVGVNLYIGGKWLLFDRPYEPTSEEAIILGEMVQKTVESEEYKDIAKAEKVIAIERGIDKNKGGRFPYNMMTSVRTDKETHLFSCSDDKCTKMELIGTSYSIYQDEEPRLPLKK
;
A
#
# COMPACT_ATOMS: atom_id res chain seq x y z
N MET A 1 11.41 -36.91 -31.83
CA MET A 1 12.03 -36.14 -30.71
C MET A 1 11.90 -34.64 -30.88
N LYS A 2 12.33 -34.04 -32.00
CA LYS A 2 12.29 -32.58 -32.23
C LYS A 2 10.90 -31.95 -31.98
N THR A 3 9.82 -32.54 -32.49
CA THR A 3 8.45 -32.05 -32.29
C THR A 3 8.00 -32.07 -30.83
N LYS A 4 8.43 -33.07 -30.04
CA LYS A 4 8.13 -33.14 -28.59
C LYS A 4 8.84 -32.05 -27.81
N ILE A 5 10.09 -31.74 -28.18
CA ILE A 5 10.87 -30.65 -27.58
C ILE A 5 10.23 -29.30 -27.92
N VAL A 6 9.88 -29.07 -29.19
CA VAL A 6 9.20 -27.84 -29.63
C VAL A 6 7.85 -27.67 -28.92
N LEU A 7 7.05 -28.73 -28.81
CA LEU A 7 5.77 -28.69 -28.11
C LEU A 7 5.94 -28.40 -26.62
N THR A 8 6.94 -29.00 -25.97
CA THR A 8 7.24 -28.74 -24.55
C THR A 8 7.65 -27.29 -24.33
N LEU A 9 8.52 -26.74 -25.20
CA LEU A 9 8.92 -25.33 -25.14
C LEU A 9 7.72 -24.40 -25.37
N LEU A 10 6.81 -24.76 -26.28
CA LEU A 10 5.59 -23.99 -26.51
C LEU A 10 4.69 -23.96 -25.27
N ILE A 11 4.47 -25.11 -24.63
CA ILE A 11 3.66 -25.21 -23.40
C ILE A 11 4.27 -24.37 -22.28
N VAL A 12 5.59 -24.48 -22.08
CA VAL A 12 6.30 -23.68 -21.07
C VAL A 12 6.19 -22.18 -21.38
N SER A 13 6.40 -21.78 -22.64
CA SER A 13 6.27 -20.39 -23.06
C SER A 13 4.87 -19.84 -22.81
N VAL A 14 3.83 -20.57 -23.20
CA VAL A 14 2.43 -20.18 -22.96
C VAL A 14 2.15 -20.09 -21.46
N GLY A 15 2.57 -21.08 -20.67
CA GLY A 15 2.38 -21.10 -19.22
C GLY A 15 3.03 -19.92 -18.52
N VAL A 16 4.27 -19.59 -18.89
CA VAL A 16 4.99 -18.43 -18.32
C VAL A 16 4.32 -17.12 -18.70
N ASN A 17 3.91 -16.95 -19.96
CA ASN A 17 3.23 -15.72 -20.40
C ASN A 17 1.85 -15.56 -19.73
N LEU A 18 1.09 -16.64 -19.58
CA LEU A 18 -0.19 -16.63 -18.86
C LEU A 18 0.01 -16.29 -17.38
N TYR A 19 1.05 -16.84 -16.74
CA TYR A 19 1.37 -16.52 -15.36
C TYR A 19 1.76 -15.04 -15.19
N ILE A 20 2.67 -14.53 -16.01
CA ILE A 20 3.11 -13.12 -15.96
C ILE A 20 1.94 -12.18 -16.23
N GLY A 21 1.18 -12.43 -17.31
CA GLY A 21 0.02 -11.61 -17.67
C GLY A 21 -1.09 -11.67 -16.62
N GLY A 22 -1.36 -12.85 -16.08
CA GLY A 22 -2.34 -13.05 -15.01
C GLY A 22 -1.92 -12.36 -13.72
N LYS A 23 -0.66 -12.50 -13.31
CA LYS A 23 -0.10 -11.81 -12.14
C LYS A 23 -0.23 -10.29 -12.29
N TRP A 24 0.20 -9.77 -13.43
CA TRP A 24 0.14 -8.34 -13.71
C TRP A 24 -1.29 -7.81 -13.69
N LEU A 25 -2.22 -8.50 -14.34
CA LEU A 25 -3.62 -8.07 -14.47
C LEU A 25 -4.35 -8.12 -13.12
N LEU A 26 -4.16 -9.19 -12.35
CA LEU A 26 -4.97 -9.49 -11.17
C LEU A 26 -4.38 -8.96 -9.86
N PHE A 27 -3.06 -8.79 -9.78
CA PHE A 27 -2.37 -8.43 -8.53
C PHE A 27 -1.55 -7.14 -8.66
N ASP A 28 -0.74 -7.00 -9.70
CA ASP A 28 0.16 -5.84 -9.75
C ASP A 28 -0.62 -4.57 -10.14
N ARG A 29 -1.36 -4.59 -11.25
CA ARG A 29 -2.14 -3.44 -11.75
C ARG A 29 -3.10 -2.80 -10.72
N PRO A 30 -3.88 -3.54 -9.91
CA PRO A 30 -4.82 -2.92 -8.97
C PRO A 30 -4.20 -2.37 -7.68
N TYR A 31 -3.03 -2.87 -7.27
CA TYR A 31 -2.42 -2.55 -5.97
C TYR A 31 -1.08 -1.83 -6.06
N GLU A 32 -0.47 -1.77 -7.25
CA GLU A 32 0.78 -1.07 -7.49
C GLU A 32 0.51 0.36 -7.99
N PRO A 33 1.10 1.38 -7.33
CA PRO A 33 0.96 2.76 -7.77
C PRO A 33 1.81 3.03 -9.02
N THR A 34 1.28 3.84 -9.95
CA THR A 34 2.10 4.46 -10.99
C THR A 34 3.09 5.46 -10.38
N SER A 35 4.05 5.95 -11.17
CA SER A 35 4.99 6.97 -10.70
C SER A 35 4.30 8.26 -10.22
N GLU A 36 3.21 8.66 -10.88
CA GLU A 36 2.41 9.84 -10.49
C GLU A 36 1.61 9.57 -9.20
N GLU A 37 0.94 8.42 -9.12
CA GLU A 37 0.23 7.99 -7.91
C GLU A 37 1.18 7.85 -6.72
N ALA A 38 2.42 7.43 -6.96
CA ALA A 38 3.46 7.38 -5.94
C ALA A 38 3.87 8.78 -5.45
N ILE A 39 3.89 9.81 -6.29
CA ILE A 39 4.16 11.17 -5.82
C ILE A 39 3.01 11.63 -4.92
N ILE A 40 1.77 11.42 -5.36
CA ILE A 40 0.57 11.83 -4.61
C ILE A 40 0.48 11.11 -3.27
N LEU A 41 0.74 9.80 -3.22
CA LEU A 41 0.81 9.06 -1.96
C LEU A 41 1.89 9.62 -1.01
N GLY A 42 2.99 10.17 -1.54
CA GLY A 42 3.99 10.89 -0.75
C GLY A 42 3.44 12.19 -0.15
N GLU A 43 2.70 12.97 -0.93
CA GLU A 43 2.04 14.19 -0.45
C GLU A 43 0.95 13.88 0.59
N MET A 44 0.22 12.79 0.44
CA MET A 44 -0.76 12.32 1.43
C MET A 44 -0.10 11.97 2.77
N VAL A 45 1.10 11.37 2.76
CA VAL A 45 1.86 11.10 3.99
C VAL A 45 2.22 12.41 4.68
N GLN A 46 2.72 13.40 3.94
CA GLN A 46 3.03 14.72 4.51
C GLN A 46 1.79 15.36 5.14
N LYS A 47 0.67 15.39 4.42
CA LYS A 47 -0.60 15.92 4.94
C LYS A 47 -1.13 15.14 6.14
N THR A 48 -0.85 13.84 6.22
CA THR A 48 -1.20 13.01 7.39
C THR A 48 -0.39 13.45 8.60
N VAL A 49 0.94 13.59 8.46
CA VAL A 49 1.80 14.02 9.57
C VAL A 49 1.48 15.45 10.06
N GLU A 50 0.99 16.30 9.16
CA GLU A 50 0.57 17.66 9.48
C GLU A 50 -0.83 17.75 10.14
N SER A 51 -1.65 16.69 10.07
CA SER A 51 -3.01 16.70 10.63
C SER A 51 -3.02 16.72 12.15
N GLU A 52 -4.10 17.27 12.73
CA GLU A 52 -4.24 17.32 14.20
C GLU A 52 -4.46 15.92 14.77
N GLU A 53 -5.23 15.07 14.07
CA GLU A 53 -5.48 13.69 14.46
C GLU A 53 -4.19 12.88 14.56
N TYR A 54 -3.27 13.03 13.59
CA TYR A 54 -1.96 12.38 13.68
C TYR A 54 -1.14 12.89 14.87
N LYS A 55 -1.11 14.22 15.08
CA LYS A 55 -0.36 14.80 16.21
C LYS A 55 -0.87 14.28 17.54
N ASP A 56 -2.17 14.06 17.68
CA ASP A 56 -2.76 13.52 18.90
C ASP A 56 -2.44 12.04 19.07
N ILE A 57 -2.48 11.24 18.01
CA ILE A 57 -2.00 9.84 18.02
C ILE A 57 -0.52 9.79 18.40
N ALA A 58 0.34 10.60 17.79
CA ALA A 58 1.78 10.60 18.02
C ALA A 58 2.18 11.08 19.43
N LYS A 59 1.30 11.79 20.15
CA LYS A 59 1.49 12.12 21.57
C LYS A 59 1.11 10.95 22.50
N ALA A 60 0.17 10.11 22.09
CA ALA A 60 -0.44 9.06 22.92
C ALA A 60 0.09 7.65 22.63
N GLU A 61 0.70 7.45 21.46
CA GLU A 61 1.13 6.16 20.94
C GLU A 61 2.49 6.29 20.26
N LYS A 62 3.28 5.22 20.32
CA LYS A 62 4.59 5.20 19.65
C LYS A 62 4.37 4.88 18.18
N VAL A 63 4.53 5.86 17.31
CA VAL A 63 4.51 5.65 15.86
C VAL A 63 5.71 4.79 15.43
N ILE A 64 5.43 3.66 14.79
CA ILE A 64 6.43 2.69 14.32
C ILE A 64 6.72 2.93 12.84
N ALA A 65 5.68 3.08 12.03
CA ALA A 65 5.80 3.24 10.59
C ALA A 65 4.60 3.99 10.02
N ILE A 66 4.81 4.65 8.89
CA ILE A 66 3.73 5.20 8.07
C ILE A 66 3.83 4.52 6.72
N GLU A 67 2.75 3.82 6.36
CA GLU A 67 2.66 3.10 5.09
C GLU A 67 1.60 3.73 4.21
N ARG A 68 1.86 3.67 2.91
CA ARG A 68 1.02 4.22 1.85
C ARG A 68 0.46 3.07 1.03
N GLY A 69 -0.82 3.11 0.74
CA GLY A 69 -1.51 2.04 0.04
C GLY A 69 -2.42 2.57 -1.05
N ILE A 70 -2.59 1.77 -2.10
CA ILE A 70 -3.59 1.99 -3.14
C ILE A 70 -4.35 0.68 -3.38
N ASP A 71 -5.67 0.79 -3.48
CA ASP A 71 -6.56 -0.31 -3.81
C ASP A 71 -7.54 0.15 -4.90
N LYS A 72 -7.17 -0.06 -6.16
CA LYS A 72 -8.00 0.32 -7.32
C LYS A 72 -9.23 -0.58 -7.47
N ASN A 73 -9.34 -1.68 -6.71
CA ASN A 73 -10.48 -2.59 -6.73
C ASN A 73 -11.58 -2.18 -5.75
N LYS A 74 -11.24 -1.46 -4.67
CA LYS A 74 -12.19 -1.08 -3.61
C LYS A 74 -13.32 -0.13 -4.02
N GLY A 75 -13.31 0.34 -5.27
CA GLY A 75 -14.28 1.32 -5.76
C GLY A 75 -14.00 2.73 -5.21
N GLY A 76 -14.44 3.73 -5.94
CA GLY A 76 -14.07 5.13 -5.70
C GLY A 76 -13.00 5.59 -6.68
N ARG A 77 -13.23 6.75 -7.30
CA ARG A 77 -12.23 7.41 -8.13
C ARG A 77 -11.15 7.99 -7.21
N PHE A 78 -9.97 8.25 -7.77
CA PHE A 78 -8.97 9.11 -7.15
C PHE A 78 -9.62 10.31 -6.42
N PRO A 79 -9.20 10.63 -5.18
CA PRO A 79 -8.14 10.00 -4.38
C PRO A 79 -8.62 8.90 -3.43
N TYR A 80 -9.89 8.50 -3.45
CA TYR A 80 -10.49 7.62 -2.44
C TYR A 80 -10.05 6.16 -2.50
N ASN A 81 -9.35 5.77 -3.57
CA ASN A 81 -8.69 4.47 -3.68
C ASN A 81 -7.29 4.47 -3.04
N MET A 82 -6.82 5.60 -2.50
CA MET A 82 -5.53 5.76 -1.84
C MET A 82 -5.73 5.97 -0.33
N MET A 83 -4.79 5.47 0.46
CA MET A 83 -4.79 5.68 1.90
C MET A 83 -3.39 5.76 2.48
N THR A 84 -3.29 6.43 3.62
CA THR A 84 -2.13 6.39 4.50
C THR A 84 -2.50 5.60 5.74
N SER A 85 -1.61 4.74 6.21
CA SER A 85 -1.80 3.96 7.44
C SER A 85 -0.66 4.26 8.40
N VAL A 86 -1.02 4.73 9.59
CA VAL A 86 -0.08 5.08 10.66
C VAL A 86 -0.08 3.93 11.64
N ARG A 87 1.00 3.15 11.63
CA ARG A 87 1.16 2.00 12.51
C ARG A 87 1.80 2.43 13.82
N THR A 88 1.18 2.05 14.92
CA THR A 88 1.68 2.32 16.26
C THR A 88 1.93 1.01 17.03
N ASP A 89 2.42 1.17 18.26
CA ASP A 89 2.54 0.09 19.24
C ASP A 89 1.19 -0.44 19.76
N LYS A 90 0.06 0.18 19.40
CA LYS A 90 -1.29 -0.27 19.81
C LYS A 90 -2.11 -0.77 18.63
N GLU A 91 -2.27 0.06 17.60
CA GLU A 91 -3.13 -0.25 16.46
C GLU A 91 -2.65 0.45 15.19
N THR A 92 -3.36 0.23 14.08
CA THR A 92 -3.10 0.95 12.82
C THR A 92 -4.21 1.94 12.58
N HIS A 93 -3.86 3.22 12.49
CA HIS A 93 -4.78 4.31 12.19
C HIS A 93 -4.82 4.57 10.70
N LEU A 94 -6.01 4.53 10.10
CA LEU A 94 -6.20 4.64 8.65
C LEU A 94 -6.64 6.06 8.30
N PHE A 95 -5.92 6.69 7.38
CA PHE A 95 -6.16 8.04 6.89
C PHE A 95 -6.51 8.04 5.40
N SER A 96 -7.49 8.86 5.03
CA SER A 96 -7.89 9.11 3.65
C SER A 96 -8.12 10.60 3.41
N CYS A 97 -8.14 11.01 2.15
CA CYS A 97 -8.54 12.36 1.76
C CYS A 97 -10.01 12.61 2.15
N SER A 98 -10.29 13.80 2.69
CA SER A 98 -11.65 14.24 3.08
C SER A 98 -12.53 14.62 1.88
N ASP A 99 -11.90 14.99 0.76
CA ASP A 99 -12.57 15.43 -0.46
C ASP A 99 -11.79 15.01 -1.72
N ASP A 100 -12.36 15.30 -2.88
CA ASP A 100 -11.82 14.96 -4.20
C ASP A 100 -10.54 15.74 -4.56
N LYS A 101 -10.24 16.80 -3.81
CA LYS A 101 -9.03 17.61 -3.94
C LYS A 101 -7.97 17.29 -2.87
N CYS A 102 -8.27 16.33 -1.99
CA CYS A 102 -7.46 16.01 -0.82
C CYS A 102 -6.99 17.25 -0.04
N THR A 103 -7.90 18.19 0.25
CA THR A 103 -7.53 19.40 0.99
C THR A 103 -6.90 19.04 2.34
N LYS A 104 -7.49 18.07 3.06
CA LYS A 104 -6.96 17.49 4.30
C LYS A 104 -7.04 15.96 4.32
N MET A 105 -6.23 15.36 5.18
CA MET A 105 -6.30 13.95 5.54
C MET A 105 -7.18 13.81 6.79
N GLU A 106 -8.05 12.80 6.78
CA GLU A 106 -8.94 12.48 7.90
C GLU A 106 -8.74 11.04 8.34
N LEU A 107 -8.85 10.81 9.65
CA LEU A 107 -8.88 9.47 10.22
C LEU A 107 -10.21 8.80 9.88
N ILE A 108 -10.16 7.74 9.09
CA ILE A 108 -11.35 7.00 8.62
C ILE A 108 -11.64 5.72 9.42
N GLY A 109 -10.73 5.35 10.32
CA GLY A 109 -10.92 4.22 11.22
C GLY A 109 -9.60 3.65 11.70
N THR A 110 -9.69 2.57 12.46
CA THR A 110 -8.54 1.82 12.92
C THR A 110 -8.63 0.36 12.50
N SER A 111 -7.48 -0.30 12.40
CA SER A 111 -7.40 -1.73 12.19
C SER A 111 -6.46 -2.34 13.22
N TYR A 112 -6.77 -3.57 13.62
CA TYR A 112 -5.98 -4.28 14.60
C TYR A 112 -4.55 -4.49 14.08
N SER A 113 -3.58 -3.97 14.83
CA SER A 113 -2.16 -4.19 14.58
C SER A 113 -1.74 -5.45 15.34
N ILE A 114 -1.49 -6.56 14.64
CA ILE A 114 -0.95 -7.80 15.25
C ILE A 114 0.56 -7.64 15.50
N TYR A 115 1.09 -6.41 15.62
CA TYR A 115 2.52 -6.21 15.90
C TYR A 115 2.81 -6.60 17.35
N GLN A 116 3.11 -7.88 17.53
CA GLN A 116 4.02 -8.34 18.58
C GLN A 116 5.35 -7.61 18.39
N ASP A 117 6.05 -7.35 19.49
CA ASP A 117 7.36 -6.68 19.61
C ASP A 117 8.48 -7.34 18.78
N GLU A 118 8.32 -7.50 17.46
CA GLU A 118 9.39 -7.89 16.56
C GLU A 118 10.42 -6.76 16.55
N GLU A 119 11.68 -7.13 16.77
CA GLU A 119 12.78 -6.19 16.65
C GLU A 119 12.72 -5.47 15.29
N PRO A 120 13.00 -4.16 15.23
CA PRO A 120 13.03 -3.43 13.98
C PRO A 120 13.87 -4.17 12.94
N ARG A 121 13.26 -4.47 11.78
CA ARG A 121 13.93 -5.17 10.67
C ARG A 121 15.03 -4.33 10.03
N LEU A 122 14.92 -3.01 10.16
CA LEU A 122 15.99 -2.10 9.77
C LEU A 122 17.15 -2.23 10.76
N PRO A 123 18.40 -2.29 10.29
CA PRO A 123 19.57 -2.26 11.17
C PRO A 123 19.67 -0.86 11.81
N LEU A 124 18.91 -0.63 12.89
CA LEU A 124 18.91 0.61 13.67
C LEU A 124 19.81 0.50 14.91
N LYS A 125 20.83 -0.36 14.87
CA LYS A 125 21.90 -0.35 15.88
C LYS A 125 23.02 0.58 15.39
N LYS A 126 23.39 1.54 16.25
CA LYS A 126 24.63 2.32 16.14
C LYS A 126 25.85 1.41 16.08
#